data_AF-A0A437UF41-F1
#
_entry.id   AF-A0A437UF41-F1
#
_cell.length_a   1.000
_cell.length_b   1.000
_cell.length_c   1.000
_cell.angle_alpha   90.00
_cell.angle_beta   90.00
_cell.angle_gamma   90.00
#
_symmetry.space_group_name_H-M   'P 1'
#
loop_
_entity.id
_entity.type
_entity.pdbx_description
1 polymer ?
#
loop_
_entity_poly.entity_id
_entity_poly.type
_entity_poly.pdbx_seq_one_letter_code
_entity_poly.pdbx_strand_id
1 'polypeptide(L)'
;MYELLFWRYKEEVYLNNHEVYEKLLENKLIEGLEELPVTIILSRISNVFAKWEKIDSMSFKNTTGVGAFHIKITNQSLLINCYGTKGTDMDKLCQIMDEFKCPLYDPQVPVRYDEFAE
;
A
#
# COMPACT_ATOMS: atom_id res chain seq x y z
N MET A 1 -5.47 -0.08 14.36
CA MET A 1 -5.28 0.33 12.96
C MET A 1 -4.20 -0.57 12.40
N TYR A 2 -4.35 -1.08 11.19
CA TYR A 2 -3.34 -1.87 10.49
C TYR A 2 -2.79 -1.02 9.35
N GLU A 3 -1.50 -1.09 9.05
CA GLU A 3 -0.86 -0.30 8.01
C GLU A 3 -0.26 -1.23 6.96
N LEU A 4 -0.56 -0.98 5.69
CA LEU A 4 0.03 -1.69 4.56
C LEU A 4 0.83 -0.68 3.74
N LEU A 5 2.15 -0.80 3.71
CA LEU A 5 3.01 0.10 2.93
C LEU A 5 3.59 -0.63 1.72
N PHE A 6 3.56 0.04 0.57
CA PHE A 6 4.01 -0.52 -0.69
C PHE A 6 5.01 0.42 -1.38
N TRP A 7 6.11 -0.14 -1.87
CA TRP A 7 7.08 0.53 -2.75
C TRP A 7 7.84 -0.49 -3.59
N ARG A 8 8.51 0.00 -4.64
CA ARG A 8 9.38 -0.78 -5.51
C ARG A 8 10.79 -0.23 -5.54
N TYR A 9 11.76 -1.12 -5.46
CA TYR A 9 13.15 -0.77 -5.73
C TYR A 9 13.40 -0.73 -7.24
N LYS A 10 14.33 0.14 -7.64
CA LYS A 10 14.96 0.08 -8.95
C LYS A 10 15.78 -1.21 -9.05
N GLU A 11 16.09 -1.62 -10.27
CA GLU A 11 16.92 -2.78 -10.56
C GLU A 11 18.26 -2.71 -9.81
N GLU A 12 18.72 -3.85 -9.30
CA GLU A 12 19.96 -4.02 -8.51
C GLU A 12 20.05 -3.20 -7.21
N VAL A 13 18.96 -2.57 -6.76
CA VAL A 13 18.91 -1.85 -5.48
C VAL A 13 18.13 -2.65 -4.44
N TYR A 14 18.72 -2.79 -3.26
CA TYR A 14 18.02 -3.27 -2.07
C TYR A 14 18.53 -2.47 -0.86
N LEU A 15 17.61 -1.82 -0.15
CA LEU A 15 17.94 -0.95 0.98
C LEU A 15 17.44 -1.56 2.29
N ASN A 16 17.83 -0.98 3.42
CA ASN A 16 17.23 -1.31 4.69
C ASN A 16 15.73 -0.93 4.67
N ASN A 17 14.86 -1.94 4.70
CA ASN A 17 13.41 -1.77 4.59
C ASN A 17 12.82 -0.88 5.70
N HIS A 18 13.37 -0.95 6.91
CA HIS A 18 12.92 -0.13 8.03
C HIS A 18 13.27 1.35 7.83
N GLU A 19 14.50 1.64 7.39
CA GLU A 19 14.89 3.03 7.07
C GLU A 19 14.10 3.60 5.88
N VAL A 20 13.76 2.76 4.89
CA VAL A 20 12.90 3.15 3.78
C VAL A 20 11.50 3.51 4.29
N TYR A 21 10.92 2.69 5.16
CA TYR A 21 9.65 2.97 5.82
C TYR A 21 9.66 4.33 6.54
N GLU A 22 10.64 4.58 7.39
CA GLU A 22 10.75 5.85 8.14
C GLU A 22 10.85 7.07 7.20
N LYS A 23 11.69 6.98 6.16
CA LYS A 23 11.84 8.06 5.16
C LYS A 23 10.55 8.30 4.38
N LEU A 24 9.82 7.25 4.01
CA LEU A 24 8.54 7.37 3.30
C LEU A 24 7.46 8.02 4.19
N LEU A 25 7.43 7.74 5.49
CA LEU A 25 6.52 8.42 6.44
C LEU A 25 6.79 9.92 6.54
N GLU A 26 8.05 10.32 6.42
CA GLU A 26 8.47 11.73 6.39
C GLU A 26 8.26 12.40 5.01
N ASN A 27 7.63 11.70 4.05
CA ASN A 27 7.46 12.13 2.65
C ASN A 27 8.77 12.49 1.95
N LYS A 28 9.88 11.85 2.34
CA LYS A 28 11.17 12.05 1.67
C LYS A 28 11.23 11.22 0.39
N LEU A 29 11.80 11.81 -0.66
CA LEU A 29 12.18 11.09 -1.86
C LEU A 29 13.38 10.19 -1.54
N ILE A 30 13.34 8.95 -2.00
CA ILE A 30 14.37 7.96 -1.74
C ILE A 30 14.99 7.56 -3.07
N GLU A 31 16.30 7.80 -3.16
CA GLU A 31 17.09 7.29 -4.27
C GLU A 31 17.09 5.75 -4.22
N GLY A 32 16.84 5.13 -5.37
CA GLY A 32 16.69 3.68 -5.46
C GLY A 32 15.25 3.19 -5.44
N LEU A 33 14.25 4.05 -5.22
CA LEU A 33 12.84 3.69 -5.42
C LEU A 33 12.35 4.09 -6.82
N GLU A 34 11.51 3.24 -7.40
CA GLU A 34 10.80 3.53 -8.65
C GLU A 34 9.61 4.49 -8.43
N GLU A 35 9.21 5.15 -9.52
CA GLU A 35 7.91 5.83 -9.55
C GLU A 35 6.79 4.83 -9.79
N LEU A 36 5.69 4.97 -9.04
CA LEU A 36 4.52 4.13 -9.13
C LEU A 36 3.46 4.76 -10.05
N PRO A 37 2.72 3.96 -10.84
CA PRO A 37 1.60 4.45 -11.65
C PRO A 37 0.36 4.70 -10.77
N VAL A 38 0.45 5.64 -9.82
CA VAL A 38 -0.53 5.87 -8.75
C VAL A 38 -1.96 6.06 -9.26
N THR A 39 -2.15 6.76 -10.37
CA THR A 39 -3.49 6.98 -10.96
C THR A 39 -4.16 5.67 -11.38
N ILE A 40 -3.38 4.74 -11.96
CA ILE A 40 -3.88 3.44 -12.41
C ILE A 40 -4.20 2.56 -11.20
N ILE A 41 -3.29 2.56 -10.20
CA ILE A 41 -3.48 1.82 -8.95
C ILE A 41 -4.76 2.28 -8.23
N LEU A 42 -4.96 3.59 -8.07
CA LEU A 42 -6.15 4.14 -7.42
C LEU A 42 -7.44 3.82 -8.19
N SER A 43 -7.39 3.81 -9.52
CA SER A 43 -8.51 3.38 -10.35
C SER A 43 -8.82 1.89 -10.13
N ARG A 44 -7.79 1.04 -10.08
CA ARG A 44 -7.94 -0.40 -9.81
C ARG A 44 -8.55 -0.67 -8.44
N ILE A 45 -8.06 0.01 -7.39
CA ILE A 45 -8.64 -0.08 -6.05
C ILE A 45 -10.10 0.38 -6.05
N SER A 46 -10.40 1.53 -6.66
CA SER A 46 -11.77 2.04 -6.74
C SER A 46 -12.72 1.04 -7.44
N ASN A 47 -12.25 0.33 -8.47
CA ASN A 47 -13.03 -0.69 -9.18
C ASN A 47 -13.27 -1.94 -8.33
N VAL A 48 -12.24 -2.47 -7.65
CA VAL A 48 -12.37 -3.66 -6.79
C VAL A 48 -13.28 -3.38 -5.60
N PHE A 49 -13.19 -2.18 -5.03
CA PHE A 49 -14.00 -1.73 -3.89
C PHE A 49 -15.21 -0.89 -4.30
N ALA A 50 -15.70 -1.03 -5.53
CA ALA A 50 -16.82 -0.21 -6.06
C ALA A 50 -18.14 -0.33 -5.28
N LYS A 51 -18.31 -1.40 -4.49
CA LYS A 51 -19.46 -1.59 -3.60
C LYS A 51 -19.32 -0.89 -2.25
N TRP A 52 -18.12 -0.44 -1.90
CA TRP A 52 -17.87 0.32 -0.67
C TRP A 52 -18.25 1.78 -0.91
N GLU A 53 -18.68 2.46 0.15
CA GLU A 53 -18.93 3.89 0.09
C GLU A 53 -17.59 4.61 0.00
N LYS A 54 -17.46 5.44 -1.03
CA LYS A 54 -16.31 6.32 -1.20
C LYS A 54 -16.59 7.64 -0.48
N ILE A 55 -15.98 7.83 0.68
CA ILE A 55 -16.16 9.04 1.52
C ILE A 55 -15.50 10.25 0.85
N ASP A 56 -14.31 10.03 0.27
CA ASP A 56 -13.58 11.01 -0.54
C ASP A 56 -12.69 10.27 -1.56
N SER A 57 -11.81 10.98 -2.28
CA SER A 57 -10.94 10.39 -3.30
C SER A 57 -10.05 9.23 -2.80
N MET A 58 -9.72 9.21 -1.51
CA MET A 58 -8.74 8.32 -0.87
C MET A 58 -9.33 7.47 0.28
N SER A 59 -10.55 7.75 0.72
CA SER A 59 -11.18 7.11 1.87
C SER A 59 -12.37 6.24 1.47
N PHE A 60 -12.38 4.98 1.92
CA PHE A 60 -13.40 3.99 1.61
C PHE A 60 -13.97 3.39 2.89
N LYS A 61 -15.28 3.19 2.93
CA LYS A 61 -16.00 2.61 4.07
C LYS A 61 -16.93 1.49 3.63
N ASN A 62 -16.88 0.35 4.31
CA ASN A 62 -17.80 -0.74 4.05
C ASN A 62 -19.16 -0.48 4.72
N THR A 63 -20.16 -0.07 3.95
CA THR A 63 -21.53 0.17 4.47
C THR A 63 -22.37 -1.09 4.59
N THR A 64 -21.92 -2.20 4.00
CA THR A 64 -22.62 -3.51 4.03
C THR A 64 -21.93 -4.53 4.93
N GLY A 65 -20.89 -4.11 5.65
CA GLY A 65 -20.05 -4.97 6.47
C GLY A 65 -19.26 -4.14 7.49
N VAL A 66 -18.03 -4.56 7.76
CA VAL A 66 -17.12 -3.86 8.68
C VAL A 66 -15.89 -3.40 7.93
N GLY A 67 -15.25 -2.37 8.46
CA GLY A 67 -13.98 -1.87 7.97
C GLY A 67 -14.11 -0.57 7.19
N ALA A 68 -13.01 0.17 7.23
CA ALA A 68 -12.76 1.32 6.39
C ALA A 68 -11.26 1.38 6.11
N PHE A 69 -10.85 1.97 5.01
CA PHE A 69 -9.44 2.24 4.77
C PHE A 69 -9.23 3.62 4.14
N HIS A 70 -8.06 4.18 4.41
CA HIS A 70 -7.63 5.46 3.88
C HIS A 70 -6.27 5.29 3.20
N ILE A 71 -6.13 5.84 2.00
CA ILE A 71 -4.92 5.74 1.20
C ILE A 71 -4.14 7.06 1.28
N LYS A 72 -2.84 6.97 1.57
CA LYS A 72 -1.88 8.05 1.35
C LYS A 72 -0.93 7.64 0.24
N ILE A 73 -0.65 8.55 -0.68
CA ILE A 73 0.21 8.29 -1.83
C ILE A 73 1.33 9.30 -1.93
N THR A 74 2.44 8.85 -2.47
CA THR A 74 3.48 9.68 -3.10
C THR A 74 3.74 9.14 -4.50
N ASN A 75 4.63 9.76 -5.27
CA ASN A 75 5.05 9.18 -6.55
C ASN A 75 5.84 7.87 -6.37
N GLN A 76 6.37 7.56 -5.19
CA GLN A 76 7.22 6.38 -4.95
C GLN A 76 6.59 5.33 -4.02
N SER A 77 5.47 5.65 -3.39
CA SER A 77 4.87 4.78 -2.36
C SER A 77 3.37 4.93 -2.25
N LEU A 78 2.75 3.89 -1.69
CA LEU A 78 1.34 3.86 -1.33
C LEU A 78 1.21 3.27 0.06
N LEU A 79 0.63 4.03 1.00
CA LEU A 79 0.34 3.61 2.36
C LEU A 79 -1.18 3.47 2.52
N ILE A 80 -1.64 2.33 3.04
CA ILE A 80 -3.06 2.09 3.32
C ILE A 80 -3.24 1.89 4.81
N ASN A 81 -3.96 2.83 5.42
CA ASN A 81 -4.38 2.74 6.81
C ASN A 81 -5.72 2.01 6.87
N CYS A 82 -5.73 0.83 7.48
CA CYS A 82 -6.89 -0.03 7.63
C CYS A 82 -7.51 0.10 9.04
N TYR A 83 -8.81 0.35 9.08
CA TYR A 83 -9.60 0.62 10.29
C TYR A 83 -10.66 -0.47 10.46
N GLY A 84 -10.32 -1.57 11.15
CA GLY A 84 -11.22 -2.71 11.31
C GLY A 84 -11.52 -3.45 10.00
N THR A 85 -10.73 -3.21 8.95
CA THR A 85 -10.77 -3.93 7.68
C THR A 85 -10.49 -5.41 7.92
N LYS A 86 -11.31 -6.28 7.35
CA LYS A 86 -11.11 -7.74 7.46
C LYS A 86 -9.86 -8.17 6.72
N GLY A 87 -9.21 -9.23 7.19
CA GLY A 87 -8.05 -9.85 6.53
C GLY A 87 -8.28 -10.10 5.04
N THR A 88 -9.41 -10.71 4.69
CA THR A 88 -9.79 -10.97 3.29
C THR A 88 -9.94 -9.73 2.40
N ASP A 89 -10.20 -8.55 2.98
CA ASP A 89 -10.24 -7.30 2.24
C ASP A 89 -8.86 -6.64 2.17
N MET A 90 -8.01 -6.81 3.20
CA MET A 90 -6.59 -6.47 3.15
C MET A 90 -5.85 -7.31 2.11
N ASP A 91 -6.14 -8.61 2.01
CA ASP A 91 -5.58 -9.51 0.99
C ASP A 91 -5.88 -9.01 -0.43
N LYS A 92 -7.09 -8.47 -0.67
CA LYS A 92 -7.42 -7.87 -1.97
C LYS A 92 -6.57 -6.65 -2.26
N LEU A 93 -6.29 -5.81 -1.26
CA LEU A 93 -5.39 -4.67 -1.43
C LEU A 93 -3.98 -5.14 -1.80
N CYS A 94 -3.46 -6.16 -1.10
CA CYS A 94 -2.17 -6.77 -1.43
C CYS A 94 -2.15 -7.37 -2.84
N GLN A 95 -3.20 -8.11 -3.23
CA GLN A 95 -3.34 -8.68 -4.57
C GLN A 95 -3.35 -7.62 -5.66
N ILE A 96 -4.04 -6.49 -5.43
CA ILE A 96 -4.00 -5.37 -6.38
C ILE A 96 -2.57 -4.86 -6.52
N MET A 97 -1.83 -4.68 -5.43
CA MET A 97 -0.46 -4.17 -5.49
C MET A 97 0.51 -5.16 -6.13
N ASP A 98 0.26 -6.47 -5.99
CA ASP A 98 0.98 -7.55 -6.65
C ASP A 98 0.83 -7.50 -8.19
N GLU A 99 -0.34 -7.09 -8.71
CA GLU A 99 -0.53 -6.82 -10.16
C GLU A 99 0.49 -5.80 -10.71
N PHE A 100 1.00 -4.91 -9.86
CA PHE A 100 2.00 -3.89 -10.19
C PHE A 100 3.42 -4.26 -9.75
N LYS A 101 3.64 -5.51 -9.28
CA LYS A 101 4.88 -5.99 -8.69
C LYS A 101 5.36 -5.13 -7.52
N CYS A 102 4.43 -4.60 -6.74
CA CYS A 102 4.71 -3.70 -5.63
C CYS A 102 4.49 -4.45 -4.30
N PRO A 103 5.55 -5.06 -3.74
CA PRO A 103 5.43 -5.92 -2.57
C PRO A 103 5.05 -5.13 -1.32
N LEU A 104 4.40 -5.83 -0.40
CA LEU A 104 4.01 -5.32 0.92
C LEU A 104 5.24 -5.20 1.82
N TYR A 105 5.33 -4.11 2.55
CA TYR A 105 6.03 -4.04 3.82
C TYR A 105 5.00 -3.86 4.93
N ASP A 106 5.08 -4.72 5.92
CA ASP A 106 4.22 -4.69 7.09
C ASP A 106 5.00 -4.09 8.26
N PRO A 107 4.70 -2.85 8.68
CA PRO A 107 5.40 -2.25 9.80
C PRO A 107 5.01 -2.83 11.17
N GLN A 108 3.92 -3.60 11.27
CA GLN A 108 3.50 -4.22 12.53
C GLN A 108 4.37 -5.43 12.86
N VAL A 109 4.76 -6.17 11.82
CA VAL A 109 5.80 -7.20 11.87
C VAL A 109 6.86 -6.78 10.85
N PRO A 110 7.87 -5.96 11.21
CA PRO A 110 8.72 -5.16 10.30
C PRO A 110 9.44 -6.00 9.24
N VAL A 111 8.67 -6.46 8.26
CA VAL A 111 8.96 -7.52 7.31
C VAL A 111 8.46 -7.05 5.96
N ARG A 112 9.30 -7.22 4.97
CA ARG A 112 8.95 -7.03 3.57
C ARG A 112 8.61 -8.39 2.98
N TYR A 113 7.49 -8.47 2.27
CA TYR A 113 7.02 -9.67 1.60
C TYR A 113 7.38 -9.57 0.11
N ASP A 114 8.67 -9.69 -0.19
CA ASP A 114 9.20 -9.75 -1.56
C ASP A 114 10.02 -11.03 -1.80
N GLU A 115 10.45 -11.24 -3.04
CA GLU A 115 11.22 -12.43 -3.44
C GLU A 115 12.63 -12.49 -2.79
N PHE A 116 13.05 -11.42 -2.12
CA PHE A 116 14.36 -11.28 -1.47
C PHE A 116 14.28 -11.39 0.06
N ALA A 117 13.07 -11.59 0.60
CA ALA A 117 12.86 -11.88 2.00
C ALA A 117 13.34 -13.31 2.30
N GLU A 118 14.58 -13.45 2.75
CA GLU A 118 15.12 -14.68 3.35
C GLU A 118 14.61 -14.89 4.79
#